data_AF-A0A285H055-F1
#
_entry.id   AF-A0A285H055-F1
#
_cell.length_a   1.000
_cell.length_b   1.000
_cell.length_c   1.000
_cell.angle_alpha   90.00
_cell.angle_beta   90.00
_cell.angle_gamma   90.00
#
_symmetry.space_group_name_H-M   'P 1'
#
loop_
_entity.id
_entity.type
_entity.pdbx_description
1 polymer ?
#
loop_
_entity_poly.entity_id
_entity_poly.type
_entity_poly.pdbx_seq_one_letter_code
_entity_poly.pdbx_strand_id
1 'polypeptide(L)'
;MSGRAYRSVRLPVYVVLVWVVVGFVSPILAVVAAVKISSARAADQQAQITRALCAVVVTMDDAYRETPASTAAGRNLQASIAELRHGLRCPE
;
A
#
# COMPACT_ATOMS: atom_id res chain seq x y z
N MET A 1 28.37 4.00 -58.23
CA MET A 1 27.11 4.55 -57.70
C MET A 1 26.22 3.38 -57.28
N SER A 2 26.21 3.05 -55.99
CA SER A 2 25.50 1.87 -55.47
C SER A 2 24.08 2.21 -55.06
N GLY A 3 23.11 1.91 -55.93
CA GLY A 3 21.69 2.01 -55.62
C GLY A 3 21.27 0.85 -54.71
N ARG A 4 21.06 1.11 -53.41
CA ARG A 4 20.39 0.16 -52.51
C ARG A 4 18.95 0.01 -52.98
N ALA A 5 18.64 -1.13 -53.57
CA ALA A 5 17.27 -1.58 -53.78
C ALA A 5 16.58 -1.67 -52.41
N TYR A 6 15.66 -0.75 -52.13
CA TYR A 6 14.68 -0.90 -51.07
C TYR A 6 13.81 -2.10 -51.43
N ARG A 7 14.20 -3.28 -50.96
CA ARG A 7 13.39 -4.48 -51.04
C ARG A 7 12.18 -4.23 -50.16
N SER A 8 11.06 -3.87 -50.79
CA SER A 8 9.78 -3.69 -50.14
C SER A 8 9.33 -5.02 -49.55
N VAL A 9 9.69 -5.24 -48.30
CA VAL A 9 9.20 -6.38 -47.52
C VAL A 9 7.70 -6.14 -47.30
N ARG A 10 6.86 -6.71 -48.18
CA ARG A 10 5.42 -6.85 -47.92
C ARG A 10 5.25 -7.82 -46.76
N LEU A 11 5.39 -7.31 -45.54
CA LEU A 11 4.96 -8.02 -44.36
C LEU A 11 3.45 -8.25 -44.51
N PRO A 12 2.99 -9.50 -44.43
CA PRO A 12 1.58 -9.77 -44.56
C PRO A 12 0.86 -9.16 -43.34
N VAL A 13 -0.32 -8.59 -43.58
CA VAL A 13 -1.07 -7.74 -42.64
C VAL A 13 -1.23 -8.40 -41.26
N TYR A 14 -1.31 -9.73 -41.21
CA TYR A 14 -1.36 -10.50 -39.96
C TYR A 14 -0.13 -10.30 -39.06
N VAL A 15 1.07 -10.16 -39.63
CA VAL A 15 2.30 -9.95 -38.84
C VAL A 15 2.26 -8.58 -38.17
N VAL A 16 1.85 -7.55 -38.90
CA VAL A 16 1.71 -6.18 -38.36
C VAL A 16 0.66 -6.15 -37.24
N LEU A 17 -0.48 -6.82 -37.43
CA LEU A 17 -1.52 -6.96 -36.42
C LEU A 17 -1.02 -7.67 -35.15
N VAL A 18 -0.25 -8.76 -35.29
CA VAL A 18 0.32 -9.49 -34.14
C VAL A 18 1.27 -8.60 -33.35
N TRP A 19 2.14 -7.83 -34.01
CA TRP A 19 3.07 -6.93 -33.32
C TRP A 19 2.35 -5.79 -32.60
N VAL A 20 1.26 -5.25 -33.18
CA VAL A 20 0.43 -4.25 -32.52
C VAL A 20 -0.25 -4.85 -31.28
N VAL A 21 -0.86 -6.04 -31.40
CA VAL A 21 -1.53 -6.69 -30.26
C VAL A 21 -0.55 -7.01 -29.14
N VAL A 22 0.62 -7.57 -29.44
CA VAL A 22 1.65 -7.87 -28.43
C VAL A 22 2.18 -6.59 -27.78
N GLY A 23 2.38 -5.53 -28.58
CA GLY A 23 2.83 -4.22 -28.08
C GLY A 23 1.82 -3.53 -27.15
N PHE A 24 0.51 -3.77 -27.34
CA PHE A 24 -0.53 -3.18 -26.50
C PHE A 24 -0.93 -4.04 -25.31
N VAL A 25 -0.96 -5.37 -25.44
CA VAL A 25 -1.39 -6.28 -24.37
C VAL A 25 -0.31 -6.41 -23.28
N SER A 26 0.97 -6.42 -23.66
CA SER A 26 2.10 -6.53 -22.73
C SER A 26 2.17 -5.44 -21.65
N PRO A 27 2.08 -4.13 -21.97
CA PRO A 27 2.12 -3.08 -20.94
C PRO A 27 0.90 -3.10 -20.01
N ILE A 28 -0.27 -3.51 -20.50
CA ILE A 28 -1.50 -3.56 -19.69
C ILE A 28 -1.36 -4.58 -18.55
N LEU A 29 -0.81 -5.77 -18.83
CA LEU A 29 -0.56 -6.76 -17.77
C LEU A 29 0.45 -6.27 -16.72
N ALA A 30 1.49 -5.55 -17.13
CA ALA A 30 2.50 -5.02 -16.22
C ALA A 30 1.91 -3.99 -15.24
N VAL A 31 1.02 -3.10 -15.71
CA VAL A 31 0.34 -2.12 -14.84
C VAL A 31 -0.56 -2.82 -13.82
N VAL A 32 -1.32 -3.84 -14.24
CA VAL A 32 -2.21 -4.60 -13.33
C VAL A 32 -1.40 -5.33 -12.25
N ALA A 33 -0.25 -5.91 -12.60
CA ALA A 33 0.63 -6.56 -11.63
C ALA A 33 1.23 -5.54 -10.63
N ALA A 34 1.66 -4.37 -11.10
CA ALA A 34 2.19 -3.32 -10.24
C ALA A 34 1.16 -2.79 -9.23
N VAL A 35 -0.10 -2.64 -9.65
CA VAL A 35 -1.21 -2.19 -8.78
C VAL A 35 -1.54 -3.21 -7.68
N LYS A 36 -1.42 -4.52 -7.95
CA LYS A 36 -1.62 -5.54 -6.91
C LYS A 36 -0.49 -5.57 -5.87
N ILE A 37 0.73 -5.26 -6.28
CA ILE A 37 1.88 -5.22 -5.37
C ILE A 37 1.81 -3.98 -4.48
N SER A 38 1.35 -2.83 -5.00
CA SER A 38 1.19 -1.62 -4.21
C SER A 38 0.07 -1.74 -3.16
N SER A 39 -1.03 -2.42 -3.48
CA SER A 39 -2.13 -2.63 -2.52
C SER A 39 -1.74 -3.59 -1.40
N ALA A 40 -1.00 -4.66 -1.70
CA ALA A 40 -0.47 -5.56 -0.68
C ALA A 40 0.49 -4.84 0.27
N ARG A 41 1.42 -4.04 -0.28
CA ARG A 41 2.34 -3.23 0.52
C ARG A 41 1.62 -2.18 1.37
N ALA A 42 0.57 -1.56 0.84
CA ALA A 42 -0.23 -0.59 1.59
C ALA A 42 -0.95 -1.26 2.77
N ALA A 43 -1.53 -2.45 2.57
CA ALA A 43 -2.16 -3.22 3.63
C ALA A 43 -1.14 -3.68 4.71
N ASP A 44 0.03 -4.14 4.29
CA ASP A 44 1.11 -4.54 5.20
C ASP A 44 1.64 -3.34 6.00
N GLN A 45 1.84 -2.20 5.34
CA GLN A 45 2.26 -0.96 6.01
C GLN A 45 1.21 -0.48 7.00
N GLN A 46 -0.08 -0.52 6.64
CA GLN A 46 -1.16 -0.21 7.57
C GLN A 46 -1.14 -1.14 8.79
N ALA A 47 -0.98 -2.46 8.57
CA ALA A 47 -0.93 -3.42 9.67
C ALA A 47 0.28 -3.16 10.59
N GLN A 48 1.45 -2.81 10.05
CA GLN A 48 2.62 -2.46 10.85
C GLN A 48 2.40 -1.17 11.65
N ILE A 49 1.82 -0.14 11.02
CA ILE A 49 1.52 1.14 11.68
C ILE A 49 0.50 0.93 12.81
N THR A 50 -0.58 0.18 12.56
CA THR A 50 -1.59 -0.13 13.59
C THR A 50 -0.98 -0.90 14.76
N ARG A 51 -0.10 -1.88 14.50
CA ARG A 51 0.60 -2.60 15.59
C ARG A 51 1.50 -1.68 16.40
N ALA A 52 2.26 -0.80 15.74
CA ALA A 52 3.13 0.16 16.43
C ALA A 52 2.32 1.15 17.28
N LEU A 53 1.20 1.67 16.75
CA LEU A 53 0.25 2.50 17.48
C LEU A 53 -0.33 1.76 18.69
N CYS A 54 -0.74 0.51 18.52
CA CYS A 54 -1.23 -0.29 19.63
C CYS A 54 -0.19 -0.48 20.73
N ALA A 55 1.07 -0.75 20.38
CA ALA A 55 2.13 -0.88 21.39
C ALA A 55 2.28 0.38 22.24
N VAL A 56 2.24 1.56 21.63
CA VAL A 56 2.32 2.84 22.35
C VAL A 56 1.08 3.07 23.21
N VAL A 57 -0.11 2.92 22.64
CA VAL A 57 -1.38 3.18 23.35
C VAL A 57 -1.58 2.24 24.53
N VAL A 58 -1.29 0.94 24.37
CA VAL A 58 -1.33 -0.05 25.45
C VAL A 58 -0.38 0.35 26.58
N THR A 59 0.88 0.65 26.24
CA THR A 59 1.88 1.05 27.25
C THR A 59 1.46 2.29 28.03
N MET A 60 0.87 3.29 27.35
CA MET A 60 0.39 4.50 28.02
C MET A 60 -0.85 4.24 28.88
N ASP A 61 -1.80 3.45 28.38
CA ASP A 61 -3.01 3.10 29.14
C ASP A 61 -2.67 2.31 30.40
N ASP A 62 -1.78 1.32 30.29
CA ASP A 62 -1.28 0.53 31.41
C ASP A 62 -0.55 1.41 32.43
N ALA A 63 0.30 2.33 31.96
CA ALA A 63 0.95 3.30 32.84
C ALA A 63 -0.04 4.21 33.59
N TYR A 64 -1.12 4.63 32.94
CA TYR A 64 -2.19 5.41 33.59
C TYR A 64 -3.10 4.57 34.50
N ARG A 65 -3.19 3.25 34.28
CA ARG A 65 -3.85 2.32 35.20
C ARG A 65 -3.03 2.12 36.48
N GLU A 66 -1.72 2.01 36.36
CA GLU A 66 -0.80 1.90 37.49
C GLU A 66 -0.68 3.22 38.26
N THR A 67 -0.56 4.33 37.53
CA THR A 67 -0.40 5.68 38.11
C THR A 67 -1.48 6.62 37.54
N PRO A 68 -2.68 6.65 38.16
CA PRO A 68 -3.78 7.48 37.69
C PRO A 68 -3.44 8.97 37.68
N ALA A 69 -3.96 9.68 36.69
CA ALA A 69 -3.72 11.11 36.59
C ALA A 69 -4.42 11.90 37.70
N SER A 70 -3.66 12.72 38.43
CA SER A 70 -4.16 13.56 39.53
C SER A 70 -4.84 14.85 39.03
N THR A 71 -4.47 15.34 37.84
CA THR A 71 -5.00 16.58 37.26
C THR A 71 -6.20 16.33 36.35
N ALA A 72 -7.07 17.32 36.19
CA ALA A 72 -8.22 17.22 35.29
C ALA A 72 -7.80 16.98 33.83
N ALA A 73 -6.74 17.68 33.37
CA ALA A 73 -6.17 17.49 32.04
C ALA A 73 -5.63 16.06 31.85
N GLY A 74 -4.93 15.52 32.86
CA GLY A 74 -4.41 14.16 32.77
C GLY A 74 -5.51 13.09 32.78
N ARG A 75 -6.63 13.30 33.50
CA ARG A 75 -7.78 12.39 33.44
C ARG A 75 -8.46 12.39 32.07
N ASN A 76 -8.57 13.56 31.43
CA ASN A 76 -9.07 13.64 30.06
C ASN A 76 -8.13 12.91 29.10
N LEU A 77 -6.81 13.03 29.29
CA LEU A 77 -5.81 12.33 28.48
C LEU A 77 -5.94 10.81 28.66
N GLN A 78 -6.04 10.33 29.90
CA GLN A 78 -6.26 8.92 30.23
C GLN A 78 -7.53 8.38 29.56
N ALA A 79 -8.66 9.10 29.66
CA ALA A 79 -9.90 8.72 28.99
C ALA A 79 -9.73 8.67 27.47
N SER A 80 -8.99 9.63 26.89
CA SER A 80 -8.71 9.65 25.46
C SER A 80 -7.85 8.45 25.05
N ILE A 81 -6.84 8.09 25.83
CA ILE A 81 -5.97 6.94 25.56
C ILE A 81 -6.74 5.62 25.66
N ALA A 82 -7.61 5.46 26.66
CA ALA A 82 -8.50 4.30 26.77
C ALA A 82 -9.44 4.18 25.56
N GLU A 83 -10.02 5.30 25.11
CA GLU A 83 -10.85 5.34 23.90
C GLU A 83 -10.04 4.97 22.65
N LEU A 84 -8.81 5.47 22.51
CA LEU A 84 -7.91 5.07 21.42
C LEU A 84 -7.61 3.57 21.45
N ARG A 85 -7.40 2.98 22.63
CA ARG A 85 -7.13 1.53 22.80
C ARG A 85 -8.29 0.70 22.26
N HIS A 86 -9.52 1.07 22.64
CA HIS A 86 -10.74 0.42 22.15
C HIS A 86 -11.00 0.67 20.67
N GLY A 87 -10.86 1.90 20.20
CA GLY A 87 -11.10 2.28 18.80
C GLY A 87 -10.14 1.60 17.83
N LEU A 88 -8.88 1.41 18.24
CA LEU A 88 -7.87 0.68 17.47
C LEU A 88 -7.96 -0.85 17.64
N ARG A 89 -8.84 -1.34 18.53
CA ARG A 89 -8.98 -2.76 18.91
C ARG A 89 -7.64 -3.38 19.36
N CYS A 90 -6.87 -2.61 20.11
CA CYS A 90 -5.62 -3.07 20.70
C CYS A 90 -5.91 -4.09 21.82
N PRO A 91 -4.99 -5.02 22.11
CA PRO A 91 -5.16 -5.98 23.21
C PRO A 91 -5.31 -5.27 24.56
N GLU A 92 -6.07 -5.86 25.48
CA GLU A 92 -6.28 -5.39 26.86
C GLU A 92 -5.24 -5.91 27.84
#